data_AF-A0A3C0W679-F1
#
_entry.id   AF-A0A3C0W679-F1
#
_cell.length_a   1.000
_cell.length_b   1.000
_cell.length_c   1.000
_cell.angle_alpha   90.00
_cell.angle_beta   90.00
_cell.angle_gamma   90.00
#
_symmetry.space_group_name_H-M   'P 1'
#
loop_
_entity.id
_entity.type
_entity.pdbx_description
1 polymer ?
#
loop_
_entity_poly.entity_id
_entity_poly.type
_entity_poly.pdbx_seq_one_letter_code
_entity_poly.pdbx_strand_id
1 'polypeptide(L)'
;LYGRNARQRVDRQFFLFYAIFGLGLLFIAVAHNPLAGVAAAFVAQVGNGMLIPLMLAWMMKALPAPHRATGIGIWHTFFFLGMFISPVLMTLLNGMTGSMQDSLLLFALLTLAIAGATGIASARMGGRRALAR
;
A
#
# COMPACT_ATOMS: atom_id res chain seq x y z
N LEU A 1 -10.21 13.38 -24.13
CA LEU A 1 -9.23 14.02 -23.22
C LEU A 1 -9.26 13.50 -21.77
N TYR A 2 -10.38 12.94 -21.25
CA TYR A 2 -10.50 12.50 -19.85
C TYR A 2 -9.89 11.12 -19.51
N GLY A 3 -9.81 10.18 -20.47
CA GLY A 3 -9.35 8.81 -20.23
C GLY A 3 -7.84 8.64 -20.01
N ARG A 4 -7.01 9.54 -20.54
CA ARG A 4 -5.53 9.42 -20.50
C ARG A 4 -4.92 9.95 -19.20
N ASN A 5 -5.59 10.92 -18.57
CA ASN A 5 -5.22 11.49 -17.26
C ASN A 5 -5.61 10.61 -16.08
N ALA A 6 -6.56 9.69 -16.27
CA ALA A 6 -7.02 8.78 -15.23
C ALA A 6 -6.01 7.65 -14.93
N ARG A 7 -5.13 7.28 -15.88
CA ARG A 7 -4.11 6.24 -15.68
C ARG A 7 -2.87 6.77 -14.93
N GLN A 8 -2.46 8.01 -15.19
CA GLN A 8 -1.28 8.60 -14.53
C GLN A 8 -1.46 8.92 -13.04
N ARG A 9 -2.71 9.06 -12.57
CA ARG A 9 -2.98 9.31 -11.15
C ARG A 9 -2.84 8.05 -10.31
N VAL A 10 -3.18 6.89 -10.86
CA VAL A 10 -3.24 5.62 -10.10
C VAL A 10 -1.85 5.19 -9.63
N ASP A 11 -0.84 5.24 -10.50
CA ASP A 11 0.54 4.86 -10.13
C ASP A 11 1.11 5.77 -9.04
N ARG A 12 0.86 7.08 -9.14
CA ARG A 12 1.27 8.07 -8.13
C ARG A 12 0.47 7.93 -6.82
N GLN A 13 -0.80 7.52 -6.90
CA GLN A 13 -1.63 7.24 -5.73
C GLN A 13 -1.13 6.01 -4.98
N PHE A 14 -0.69 4.96 -5.68
CA PHE A 14 -0.08 3.78 -5.05
C PHE A 14 1.26 4.13 -4.40
N PHE A 15 2.09 4.95 -5.05
CA PHE A 15 3.32 5.47 -4.44
C PHE A 15 3.02 6.21 -3.12
N LEU A 16 2.08 7.16 -3.14
CA LEU A 16 1.71 7.92 -1.94
C LEU A 16 1.15 7.02 -0.84
N PHE A 17 0.31 6.06 -1.21
CA PHE A 17 -0.21 5.05 -0.29
C PHE A 17 0.92 4.29 0.42
N TYR A 18 1.82 3.66 -0.33
CA TYR A 18 2.90 2.86 0.25
C TYR A 18 3.92 3.73 1.01
N ALA A 19 4.17 4.96 0.57
CA ALA A 19 5.06 5.88 1.26
C ALA A 19 4.48 6.31 2.62
N ILE A 20 3.22 6.75 2.67
CA ILE A 20 2.59 7.19 3.92
C ILE A 20 2.44 6.01 4.88
N PHE A 21 1.98 4.85 4.39
CA PHE A 21 1.80 3.66 5.21
C PHE A 21 3.14 3.13 5.74
N GLY A 22 4.15 3.03 4.87
CA GLY A 22 5.49 2.57 5.25
C GLY A 22 6.19 3.50 6.25
N LEU A 23 6.05 4.82 6.09
CA LEU A 23 6.56 5.80 7.07
C LEU A 23 5.83 5.69 8.40
N GLY A 24 4.50 5.51 8.38
CA GLY A 24 3.72 5.27 9.60
C GLY A 24 4.22 4.02 10.35
N LEU A 25 4.39 2.89 9.66
CA LEU A 25 4.94 1.67 10.25
C LEU A 25 6.36 1.87 10.79
N LEU A 26 7.21 2.59 10.06
CA LEU A 26 8.57 2.91 10.51
C LEU A 26 8.52 3.68 11.82
N PHE A 27 7.68 4.71 11.92
CA PHE A 27 7.54 5.50 13.14
C PHE A 27 6.97 4.70 14.32
N ILE A 28 6.04 3.76 14.08
CA ILE A 28 5.58 2.84 15.14
C ILE A 28 6.76 1.97 15.62
N ALA A 29 7.59 1.49 14.70
CA ALA A 29 8.68 0.59 15.02
C ALA A 29 9.81 1.26 15.83
N VAL A 30 10.08 2.55 15.62
CA VAL A 30 11.05 3.32 16.43
C VAL A 30 10.43 4.02 17.65
N ALA A 31 9.11 3.90 17.85
CA ALA A 31 8.43 4.55 18.97
C ALA A 31 8.71 3.81 20.28
N HIS A 32 9.37 4.50 21.22
CA HIS A 32 9.63 4.00 22.58
C HIS A 32 8.57 4.43 23.60
N ASN A 33 7.58 5.24 23.18
CA ASN A 33 6.49 5.68 24.04
C ASN A 33 5.11 5.43 23.40
N PRO A 34 4.06 5.11 24.18
CA PRO A 34 2.75 4.78 23.65
C PRO A 34 2.10 5.91 22.84
N LEU A 35 2.30 7.16 23.25
CA LEU A 35 1.68 8.33 22.61
C LEU A 35 2.23 8.54 21.18
N ALA A 36 3.53 8.38 20.99
CA ALA A 36 4.20 8.39 19.70
C ALA A 36 3.76 7.20 18.84
N GLY A 37 3.58 6.03 19.44
CA GLY A 37 3.03 4.85 18.75
C GLY A 37 1.63 5.12 18.21
N VAL A 38 0.75 5.75 18.99
CA VAL A 38 -0.61 6.13 18.55
C VAL A 38 -0.57 7.19 17.45
N ALA A 39 0.27 8.22 17.58
CA ALA A 39 0.42 9.25 16.56
C ALA A 39 0.95 8.65 15.24
N ALA A 40 1.91 7.73 15.31
CA ALA A 40 2.44 7.01 14.16
C ALA A 40 1.39 6.07 13.54
N ALA A 41 0.59 5.38 14.36
CA ALA A 41 -0.54 4.59 13.91
C ALA A 41 -1.59 5.43 13.18
N PHE A 42 -1.86 6.65 13.65
CA PHE A 42 -2.74 7.58 12.93
C PHE A 42 -2.22 7.88 11.52
N VAL A 43 -0.92 8.13 11.36
CA VAL A 43 -0.29 8.32 10.03
C VAL A 43 -0.45 7.07 9.16
N ALA A 44 -0.21 5.88 9.72
CA ALA A 44 -0.42 4.62 9.00
C ALA A 44 -1.89 4.48 8.56
N GLN A 45 -2.85 4.84 9.41
CA GLN A 45 -4.28 4.75 9.09
C GLN A 45 -4.70 5.70 7.97
N VAL A 46 -4.09 6.88 7.85
CA VAL A 46 -4.31 7.79 6.70
C VAL A 46 -3.94 7.08 5.40
N GLY A 47 -2.78 6.41 5.36
CA GLY A 47 -2.39 5.57 4.23
C GLY A 47 -3.42 4.48 3.98
N ASN A 48 -3.78 3.71 5.01
CA ASN A 48 -4.72 2.59 4.88
C ASN A 48 -6.09 3.01 4.34
N GLY A 49 -6.59 4.19 4.70
CA GLY A 49 -7.85 4.75 4.18
C GLY A 49 -7.83 5.01 2.66
N MET A 50 -6.66 5.20 2.06
CA MET A 50 -6.51 5.38 0.61
C MET A 50 -6.58 4.07 -0.18
N LEU A 51 -6.34 2.92 0.46
CA LEU A 51 -6.18 1.63 -0.22
C LEU A 51 -7.45 1.20 -0.94
N ILE A 52 -8.58 1.18 -0.24
CA ILE A 52 -9.87 0.71 -0.76
C ILE A 52 -10.33 1.52 -1.98
N PRO A 53 -10.42 2.87 -1.93
CA PRO A 53 -10.87 3.64 -3.09
C PRO A 53 -9.91 3.52 -4.27
N LEU A 54 -8.60 3.38 -4.01
CA LEU A 54 -7.60 3.22 -5.05
C LEU A 54 -7.72 1.87 -5.76
N MET A 55 -7.87 0.78 -5.00
CA MET A 55 -8.04 -0.56 -5.56
C MET A 55 -9.37 -0.69 -6.30
N LEU A 56 -10.46 -0.11 -5.76
CA LEU A 56 -11.76 -0.11 -6.44
C LEU A 56 -11.70 0.69 -7.75
N ALA A 57 -11.08 1.88 -7.74
CA ALA A 57 -10.92 2.69 -8.95
C ALA A 57 -10.05 2.01 -10.02
N TRP A 58 -9.03 1.24 -9.61
CA TRP A 58 -8.24 0.41 -10.52
C TRP A 58 -9.07 -0.75 -11.07
N MET A 59 -9.82 -1.43 -10.21
CA MET A 59 -10.63 -2.58 -10.58
C MET A 59 -11.73 -2.24 -11.59
N MET A 60 -12.44 -1.12 -11.39
CA MET A 60 -13.47 -0.67 -12.32
C MET A 60 -12.91 -0.34 -13.72
N LYS A 61 -11.63 0.02 -13.81
CA LYS A 61 -10.92 0.21 -15.09
C LYS A 61 -10.45 -1.10 -15.71
N ALA A 62 -10.12 -2.10 -14.89
CA ALA A 62 -9.58 -3.37 -15.34
C ALA A 62 -10.68 -4.36 -15.80
N LEU A 63 -11.87 -4.31 -15.20
CA LEU A 63 -12.94 -5.28 -15.49
C LEU A 63 -14.04 -4.75 -16.45
N PRO A 64 -14.45 -5.58 -17.43
CA PRO A 64 -15.63 -5.34 -18.26
C PRO A 64 -16.91 -5.23 -17.42
N ALA A 65 -17.85 -4.37 -17.83
CA ALA A 65 -19.09 -4.12 -17.09
C ALA A 65 -19.86 -5.36 -16.60
N PRO A 66 -20.00 -6.45 -17.40
CA PRO A 66 -20.75 -7.64 -16.97
C PRO A 66 -20.11 -8.40 -15.81
N HIS A 67 -18.79 -8.32 -15.65
CA HIS A 67 -18.03 -9.14 -14.70
C HIS A 67 -17.60 -8.37 -13.44
N ARG A 68 -18.04 -7.12 -13.27
CA ARG A 68 -17.58 -6.25 -12.17
C ARG A 68 -17.96 -6.79 -10.79
N ALA A 69 -19.15 -7.38 -10.64
CA ALA A 69 -19.59 -7.96 -9.36
C ALA A 69 -18.72 -9.17 -8.96
N THR A 70 -18.47 -10.08 -9.91
CA THR A 70 -17.61 -11.26 -9.69
C THR A 70 -16.17 -10.86 -9.40
N GLY A 71 -15.63 -9.89 -10.17
CA GLY A 71 -14.31 -9.34 -9.92
C GLY A 71 -14.20 -8.80 -8.50
N ILE A 72 -15.10 -7.90 -8.11
CA ILE A 72 -15.13 -7.29 -6.78
C ILE A 72 -15.21 -8.36 -5.68
N GLY A 73 -15.99 -9.42 -5.87
CA GLY A 73 -16.05 -10.56 -4.95
C GLY A 73 -14.69 -11.23 -4.77
N ILE A 74 -14.01 -11.56 -5.87
CA ILE A 74 -12.66 -12.18 -5.84
C ILE A 74 -11.67 -11.28 -5.10
N TRP A 75 -11.69 -9.97 -5.36
CA TRP A 75 -10.80 -9.02 -4.68
C TRP A 75 -11.06 -8.96 -3.17
N HIS A 76 -12.33 -8.92 -2.74
CA HIS A 76 -12.66 -8.97 -1.30
C HIS A 76 -12.18 -10.28 -0.66
N THR A 77 -12.33 -11.42 -1.34
CA THR A 77 -11.83 -12.71 -0.84
C THR A 77 -10.31 -12.65 -0.58
N PHE A 78 -9.53 -12.13 -1.53
CA PHE A 78 -8.08 -11.98 -1.34
C PHE A 78 -7.73 -10.96 -0.25
N PHE A 79 -8.50 -9.89 -0.12
CA PHE A 79 -8.31 -8.88 0.93
C PHE A 79 -8.51 -9.48 2.33
N PHE A 80 -9.62 -10.19 2.55
CA PHE A 80 -9.89 -10.85 3.84
C PHE A 80 -8.94 -12.01 4.10
N LEU A 81 -8.56 -12.76 3.07
CA LEU A 81 -7.53 -13.80 3.19
C LEU A 81 -6.20 -13.19 3.66
N GLY A 82 -5.81 -12.04 3.12
CA GLY A 82 -4.64 -11.29 3.58
C GLY A 82 -4.75 -10.84 5.04
N MET A 83 -5.94 -10.37 5.47
CA MET A 83 -6.19 -10.02 6.87
C MET A 83 -6.07 -11.21 7.82
N PHE A 84 -6.48 -12.41 7.40
CA PHE A 84 -6.32 -13.63 8.17
C PHE A 84 -4.84 -14.08 8.25
N ILE A 85 -4.12 -13.99 7.13
CA ILE A 85 -2.71 -14.39 7.05
C ILE A 85 -1.79 -13.41 7.82
N SER A 86 -2.12 -12.12 7.85
CA SER A 86 -1.33 -11.06 8.50
C SER A 86 -0.90 -11.37 9.95
N PRO A 87 -1.81 -11.68 10.90
CA PRO A 87 -1.43 -12.00 12.28
C PRO A 87 -0.63 -13.31 12.38
N VAL A 88 -0.86 -14.28 11.50
CA VAL A 88 -0.08 -15.53 11.46
C VAL A 88 1.37 -15.21 11.06
N LEU A 89 1.56 -14.45 9.99
CA LEU A 89 2.88 -14.00 9.56
C LEU A 89 3.57 -13.16 10.63
N MET A 90 2.85 -12.27 11.30
CA MET A 90 3.41 -11.45 12.37
C MET A 90 3.87 -12.29 13.57
N THR A 91 3.07 -13.26 13.98
CA THR A 91 3.43 -14.20 15.05
C THR A 91 4.71 -14.97 14.70
N LEU A 92 4.78 -15.47 13.47
CA LEU A 92 5.92 -16.26 12.99
C LEU A 92 7.20 -15.40 12.89
N LEU A 93 7.07 -14.17 12.38
CA LEU A 93 8.15 -13.19 12.32
C LEU A 93 8.63 -12.75 13.70
N ASN A 94 7.71 -12.54 14.64
CA ASN A 94 8.07 -12.21 16.02
C ASN A 94 8.83 -13.36 16.69
N GLY A 95 8.45 -14.61 16.41
CA GLY A 95 9.21 -15.79 16.84
C GLY A 95 10.64 -15.87 16.28
N MET A 96 10.89 -15.31 15.10
CA MET A 96 12.22 -15.28 14.47
C MET A 96 13.07 -14.07 14.86
N THR A 97 12.45 -12.89 15.00
CA THR A 97 13.14 -11.62 15.29
C THR A 97 13.33 -11.38 16.78
N GLY A 98 12.52 -12.01 17.63
CA GLY A 98 12.59 -11.89 19.09
C GLY A 98 11.99 -10.60 19.66
N SER A 99 11.65 -9.60 18.83
CA SER A 99 11.01 -8.37 19.28
C SER A 99 9.89 -7.90 18.33
N MET A 100 8.89 -7.21 18.88
CA MET A 100 7.79 -6.67 18.06
C MET A 100 8.25 -5.47 17.23
N GLN A 101 9.18 -4.66 17.77
CA GLN A 101 9.75 -3.52 17.05
C GLN A 101 10.52 -3.98 15.81
N ASP A 102 11.35 -5.02 15.91
CA ASP A 102 12.14 -5.50 14.77
C ASP A 102 11.27 -6.11 13.66
N SER A 103 10.22 -6.85 14.03
CA SER A 103 9.21 -7.28 13.05
C SER A 103 8.56 -6.10 12.34
N LEU A 104 8.15 -5.07 13.07
CA LEU A 104 7.54 -3.87 12.49
C LEU A 104 8.54 -3.10 11.61
N LEU A 105 9.81 -3.01 11.99
CA LEU A 105 10.87 -2.43 11.16
C LEU A 105 10.99 -3.18 9.84
N LEU A 106 11.01 -4.52 9.86
CA LEU A 106 11.09 -5.31 8.64
C LEU A 106 9.90 -5.05 7.71
N PHE A 107 8.67 -5.02 8.25
CA PHE A 107 7.48 -4.70 7.47
C PHE A 107 7.52 -3.26 6.92
N ALA A 108 8.01 -2.30 7.70
CA ALA A 108 8.18 -0.93 7.25
C ALA A 108 9.17 -0.85 6.08
N LEU A 109 10.31 -1.53 6.17
CA LEU A 109 11.32 -1.56 5.12
C LEU A 109 10.79 -2.22 3.84
N LEU A 110 10.09 -3.35 3.95
CA LEU A 110 9.46 -4.01 2.80
C LEU A 110 8.43 -3.10 2.12
N THR A 111 7.61 -2.42 2.93
CA THR A 111 6.59 -1.49 2.42
C THR A 111 7.22 -0.27 1.73
N LEU A 112 8.29 0.29 2.31
CA LEU A 112 9.04 1.40 1.73
C LEU A 112 9.82 0.98 0.47
N ALA A 113 10.30 -0.26 0.40
CA ALA A 113 10.91 -0.80 -0.81
C ALA A 113 9.88 -0.87 -1.96
N ILE A 114 8.64 -1.30 -1.66
CA ILE A 114 7.53 -1.28 -2.63
C ILE A 114 7.18 0.17 -3.02
N ALA A 115 7.20 1.11 -2.07
CA ALA A 115 7.04 2.54 -2.36
C ALA A 115 8.14 3.03 -3.32
N GLY A 116 9.40 2.68 -3.07
CA GLY A 116 10.52 3.01 -3.97
C GLY A 116 10.33 2.43 -5.37
N ALA A 117 9.96 1.15 -5.48
CA ALA A 117 9.72 0.50 -6.77
C ALA A 117 8.57 1.14 -7.57
N THR A 118 7.45 1.42 -6.90
CA THR A 118 6.30 2.09 -7.52
C THR A 118 6.61 3.55 -7.89
N GLY A 119 7.39 4.26 -7.08
CA GLY A 119 7.91 5.59 -7.37
C GLY A 119 8.79 5.62 -8.62
N ILE A 120 9.76 4.70 -8.72
CA ILE A 120 10.64 4.57 -9.89
C ILE A 120 9.83 4.23 -11.16
N ALA A 121 8.88 3.29 -11.06
CA ALA A 121 8.01 2.94 -12.17
C ALA A 121 7.20 4.16 -12.66
N SER A 122 6.67 4.96 -11.73
CA SER A 122 5.93 6.17 -12.06
C SER A 122 6.81 7.24 -12.74
N ALA A 123 8.04 7.44 -12.26
CA ALA A 123 8.99 8.41 -12.82
C ALA A 123 9.45 8.00 -14.24
N ARG A 124 9.73 6.72 -14.46
CA ARG A 124 10.11 6.17 -15.78
C ARG A 124 8.99 6.36 -16.81
N MET A 125 7.73 6.17 -16.40
CA MET A 125 6.58 6.41 -17.28
C MET A 125 6.33 7.89 -17.57
N GLY A 126 6.69 8.78 -16.64
CA GLY A 126 6.66 10.24 -16.85
C GLY A 126 7.69 10.69 -17.89
N GLY A 127 8.95 10.26 -17.77
CA GLY A 127 10.03 10.62 -18.69
C GLY A 127 9.81 10.15 -20.13
N ARG A 128 9.31 8.92 -20.31
CA ARG A 128 8.98 8.37 -21.65
C ARG A 128 7.90 9.18 -22.39
N ARG A 129 7.00 9.84 -21.65
CA ARG A 129 5.94 10.68 -22.23
C ARG A 129 6.41 12.10 -22.55
N ALA A 130 7.43 12.60 -21.88
CA ALA A 130 8.03 13.90 -22.18
C ALA A 130 8.87 13.85 -23.47
N LEU A 131 9.53 12.72 -23.74
CA LEU A 131 10.32 12.49 -24.96
C LEU A 131 9.46 12.18 -26.22
N ALA A 132 8.19 11.83 -26.04
CA ALA A 132 7.27 11.49 -27.13
C ALA A 132 6.34 12.66 -27.54
N ARG A 133 6.60 13.87 -27.01
CA ARG A 133 5.96 15.13 -27.40
C ARG A 133 6.99 16.00 -28.10
#